data_AF-A0A7X9G5Z1-F1
#
_entry.id   AF-A0A7X9G5Z1-F1
#
_cell.length_a   1.000
_cell.length_b   1.000
_cell.length_c   1.000
_cell.angle_alpha   90.00
_cell.angle_beta   90.00
_cell.angle_gamma   90.00
#
_symmetry.space_group_name_H-M   'P 1'
#
loop_
_entity.id
_entity.type
_entity.pdbx_description
1 polymer ?
#
loop_
_entity_poly.entity_id
_entity_poly.type
_entity_poly.pdbx_seq_one_letter_code
_entity_poly.pdbx_strand_id
1 'polypeptide(L)'
;MLCNKCNKEEALIHIRGVDAQGNVHTISICASCAIKALMSEELNASEIAGLMKSGAMPKPDVMMKIIDSLMRQTGLESERLEDVDGACTNCGLQRVELRRELLLGCPECLDCFDSDIRSHLGLKDDFVYNETEVPESEQESTGDDAKSGQVAFHALNTRLQAAVQAEEYELAATLKDELESRLREINRLRQSGSNCDWGARKIKDHFALPDRAQNNLPWLPKRPDGQGLIRLASLLFGNYNLSGFELPPFRNKPAQSNDISALLAAFLRREPIFGQSREYVPAEMEKTARLELTERGWCPHEFIARKHATRLFVSENERVIALLNDIDHLRINLWGAAEELPLMLRHLQDFTDNLRGTFDLQSHPKFGRISRHLNSLGSGMGLGQLMHLPALTYDGRIEALVRACRDMGFNLRGLFRQNEKTGAALYILQSKDSLLPPGQYLERFLELSRSMARHEQLCRQMFQSHKENRLILTDNIGRAVGTLKGASLLSFEEAEYLLSALWLGVEMGMLPWLDIRKVLAKITELLTLPANIADKQNSFADRIQIRRNLAISFKKDLLGMEEE
;
A
#
# COMPACT_ATOMS: atom_id res chain seq x y z
N MET A 1 -7.44 -18.29 -42.38
CA MET A 1 -7.69 -19.70 -42.75
C MET A 1 -9.11 -20.05 -42.32
N LEU A 2 -9.89 -20.74 -43.16
CA LEU A 2 -11.25 -21.14 -42.82
C LEU A 2 -11.25 -22.24 -41.76
N CYS A 3 -12.30 -22.30 -40.95
CA CYS A 3 -12.48 -23.30 -39.91
C CYS A 3 -12.47 -24.71 -40.50
N ASN A 4 -11.59 -25.57 -40.00
CA ASN A 4 -11.48 -26.98 -40.40
C ASN A 4 -12.77 -27.80 -40.18
N LYS A 5 -13.70 -27.33 -39.33
CA LYS A 5 -14.94 -28.05 -38.97
C LYS A 5 -16.16 -27.61 -39.78
N CYS A 6 -16.42 -26.30 -39.90
CA CYS A 6 -17.57 -25.80 -40.68
C CYS A 6 -17.22 -25.30 -42.08
N ASN A 7 -15.95 -24.99 -42.34
CA ASN A 7 -15.42 -24.41 -43.57
C ASN A 7 -16.13 -23.13 -44.07
N LYS A 8 -16.86 -22.44 -43.18
CA LYS A 8 -17.69 -21.27 -43.50
C LYS A 8 -17.21 -19.98 -42.84
N GLU A 9 -16.62 -20.07 -41.65
CA GLU A 9 -16.15 -18.94 -40.86
C GLU A 9 -14.63 -18.99 -40.71
N GLU A 10 -14.00 -17.83 -40.48
CA GLU A 10 -12.57 -17.78 -40.19
C GLU A 10 -12.25 -18.48 -38.86
N ALA A 11 -11.17 -19.27 -38.86
CA ALA A 11 -10.70 -19.94 -37.66
C ALA A 11 -10.09 -18.91 -36.69
N LEU A 12 -10.58 -18.90 -35.46
CA LEU A 12 -10.12 -18.01 -34.38
C LEU A 12 -9.27 -18.75 -33.34
N ILE A 13 -9.39 -20.07 -33.30
CA ILE A 13 -8.74 -20.93 -32.30
C ILE A 13 -7.86 -21.93 -33.04
N HIS A 14 -6.58 -21.98 -32.68
CA HIS A 14 -5.60 -22.90 -33.24
C HIS A 14 -5.07 -23.81 -32.13
N ILE A 15 -5.43 -25.09 -32.20
CA ILE A 15 -5.03 -26.10 -31.22
C ILE A 15 -3.94 -26.95 -31.87
N ARG A 16 -2.75 -26.95 -31.26
CA ARG A 16 -1.66 -27.87 -31.63
C ARG A 16 -1.60 -29.00 -30.61
N GLY A 17 -1.77 -30.23 -31.08
CA GLY A 17 -1.69 -31.44 -30.27
C GLY A 17 -0.67 -32.42 -30.84
N VAL A 18 -0.21 -33.35 -30.02
CA VAL A 18 0.66 -34.45 -30.43
C VAL A 18 -0.11 -35.75 -30.23
N ASP A 19 -0.20 -36.60 -31.25
CA ASP A 19 -0.84 -37.91 -31.12
C ASP A 19 -0.01 -38.88 -30.28
N ALA A 20 -0.60 -40.02 -29.91
CA ALA A 20 0.07 -41.04 -29.09
C ALA A 20 1.30 -41.66 -29.78
N GLN A 21 1.49 -41.42 -31.08
CA GLN A 21 2.65 -41.84 -31.87
C GLN A 21 3.71 -40.73 -32.03
N GLY A 22 3.51 -39.54 -31.45
CA GLY A 22 4.47 -38.44 -31.46
C GLY A 22 4.34 -37.47 -32.64
N ASN A 23 3.30 -37.57 -33.48
CA ASN A 23 3.10 -36.66 -34.61
C ASN A 23 2.30 -35.42 -34.18
N VAL A 24 2.74 -34.25 -34.64
CA VAL A 24 2.12 -32.96 -34.32
C VAL A 24 0.99 -32.66 -35.31
N HIS A 25 -0.24 -32.53 -34.81
CA HIS A 25 -1.41 -32.11 -35.58
C HIS A 25 -1.86 -30.71 -35.17
N THR A 26 -2.22 -29.87 -36.15
CA THR A 26 -2.76 -28.53 -35.90
C THR A 26 -4.20 -28.45 -36.41
N ILE A 27 -5.14 -28.16 -35.52
CA ILE A 27 -6.55 -27.99 -35.84
C ILE A 27 -6.93 -26.51 -35.66
N SER A 28 -7.54 -25.91 -36.67
CA SER A 28 -7.99 -24.51 -36.65
C SER A 28 -9.52 -24.44 -36.72
N ILE A 29 -10.19 -23.93 -35.68
CA ILE A 29 -11.66 -23.88 -35.62
C ILE A 29 -12.19 -22.47 -35.32
N CYS A 30 -13.39 -22.14 -35.83
CA CYS A 30 -14.07 -20.89 -35.52
C CYS A 30 -14.74 -20.95 -34.14
N ALA A 31 -15.10 -19.80 -33.59
CA ALA A 31 -15.72 -19.68 -32.27
C ALA A 31 -17.01 -20.53 -32.17
N SER A 32 -17.89 -20.45 -33.17
CA SER A 32 -19.17 -21.19 -33.18
C SER A 32 -18.97 -22.72 -33.14
N CYS A 33 -17.96 -23.23 -33.84
CA CYS A 33 -17.61 -24.65 -33.82
C CYS A 33 -16.96 -25.11 -32.52
N ALA A 34 -16.19 -24.25 -31.86
CA ALA A 34 -15.60 -24.52 -30.56
C ALA A 34 -16.68 -24.57 -29.46
N ILE A 35 -17.64 -23.65 -29.51
CA ILE A 35 -18.77 -23.60 -28.57
C ILE A 35 -19.63 -24.85 -28.69
N LYS A 36 -19.97 -25.29 -29.92
CA LYS A 36 -20.71 -26.54 -30.13
C LYS A 36 -19.98 -27.78 -29.60
N ALA A 37 -18.65 -27.78 -29.60
CA ALA A 37 -17.86 -28.88 -29.04
C ALA A 37 -17.78 -28.84 -27.50
N LEU A 38 -17.90 -27.66 -26.89
CA LEU A 38 -17.94 -27.46 -25.44
C LEU A 38 -19.33 -27.68 -24.85
N MET A 39 -20.39 -27.45 -25.63
CA MET A 39 -21.79 -27.46 -25.18
C MET A 39 -22.60 -28.67 -25.65
N SER A 40 -21.99 -29.65 -26.34
CA SER A 40 -22.68 -30.90 -26.66
C SER A 40 -22.83 -31.75 -25.40
N GLU A 41 -24.08 -32.03 -25.01
CA GLU A 41 -24.50 -32.84 -23.85
C GLU A 41 -24.13 -34.33 -23.91
N GLU A 42 -23.18 -34.73 -24.77
CA GLU A 42 -22.68 -36.11 -24.89
C GLU A 42 -21.15 -36.14 -24.73
N LEU A 43 -20.66 -35.81 -23.54
CA LEU A 43 -19.24 -36.01 -23.19
C LEU A 43 -19.15 -36.93 -21.98
N ASN A 44 -18.67 -38.16 -22.21
CA ASN A 44 -18.45 -39.13 -21.15
C ASN A 44 -17.24 -38.72 -20.31
N ALA A 45 -17.27 -39.06 -19.01
CA ALA A 45 -16.23 -38.68 -18.03
C ALA A 45 -14.79 -39.06 -18.44
N SER A 46 -14.61 -40.05 -19.33
CA SER A 46 -13.30 -40.44 -19.89
C SER A 46 -12.75 -39.43 -20.90
N GLU A 47 -13.60 -38.71 -21.63
CA GLU A 47 -13.19 -37.74 -22.66
C GLU A 47 -12.84 -36.38 -22.03
N ILE A 48 -13.53 -36.01 -20.95
CA ILE A 48 -13.20 -34.85 -20.10
C ILE A 48 -11.82 -35.06 -19.43
N ALA A 49 -11.52 -36.27 -18.99
CA ALA A 49 -10.20 -36.62 -18.46
C ALA A 49 -9.08 -36.57 -19.54
N GLY A 50 -9.42 -36.85 -20.81
CA GLY A 50 -8.51 -36.69 -21.95
C GLY A 50 -8.20 -35.24 -22.29
N LEU A 51 -9.20 -34.35 -22.19
CA LEU A 51 -9.05 -32.89 -22.37
C LEU A 51 -8.28 -32.23 -21.21
N MET A 52 -8.47 -32.68 -19.96
CA MET A 52 -7.68 -32.19 -18.84
C MET A 52 -6.20 -32.59 -18.92
N LYS A 53 -5.87 -33.73 -19.54
CA LYS A 53 -4.49 -34.20 -19.70
C LYS A 53 -3.71 -33.52 -20.84
N SER A 54 -4.39 -32.85 -21.77
CA SER A 54 -3.74 -32.23 -22.95
C SER A 54 -3.45 -30.73 -22.81
N GLY A 55 -3.76 -30.10 -21.66
CA GLY A 55 -3.38 -28.71 -21.37
C GLY A 55 -4.04 -27.66 -22.26
N ALA A 56 -5.12 -27.99 -22.98
CA ALA A 56 -5.75 -27.12 -23.95
C ALA A 56 -6.96 -26.35 -23.38
N MET A 57 -6.74 -25.54 -22.34
CA MET A 57 -7.66 -24.42 -22.05
C MET A 57 -7.21 -23.20 -22.86
N PRO A 58 -8.13 -22.51 -23.58
CA PRO A 58 -7.79 -21.23 -24.19
C PRO A 58 -7.38 -20.23 -23.12
N LYS A 59 -6.40 -19.37 -23.44
CA LYS A 59 -5.95 -18.29 -22.54
C LYS A 59 -7.14 -17.37 -22.16
N PRO A 60 -7.11 -16.69 -21.00
CA PRO A 60 -8.23 -15.87 -20.51
C PRO A 60 -8.76 -14.84 -21.51
N ASP A 61 -7.86 -14.26 -22.30
CA ASP A 61 -8.11 -13.32 -23.38
C ASP A 61 -8.84 -13.94 -24.60
N VAL A 62 -8.59 -15.23 -24.88
CA VAL A 62 -9.32 -15.99 -25.89
C VAL A 62 -10.69 -16.43 -25.34
N MET A 63 -10.76 -16.77 -24.06
CA MET A 63 -12.01 -17.10 -23.36
C MET A 63 -12.99 -15.92 -23.38
N MET A 64 -12.50 -14.69 -23.14
CA MET A 64 -13.32 -13.48 -23.22
C MET A 64 -13.86 -13.19 -24.62
N LYS A 65 -13.08 -13.48 -25.67
CA LYS A 65 -13.57 -13.33 -27.06
C LYS A 65 -14.63 -14.37 -27.43
N ILE A 66 -14.51 -15.59 -26.89
CA ILE A 66 -15.52 -16.63 -27.05
C ILE A 66 -16.82 -16.24 -26.34
N ILE A 67 -16.72 -15.66 -25.13
CA ILE A 67 -17.87 -15.15 -24.36
C ILE A 67 -18.54 -13.97 -25.08
N ASP A 68 -17.77 -12.99 -25.58
CA ASP A 68 -18.31 -11.85 -26.34
C ASP A 68 -19.04 -12.31 -27.62
N SER A 69 -18.50 -13.32 -28.32
CA SER A 69 -19.17 -13.89 -29.50
C SER A 69 -20.44 -14.68 -29.16
N LEU A 70 -20.50 -15.33 -27.98
CA LEU A 70 -21.66 -16.08 -27.49
C LEU A 70 -22.83 -15.16 -27.11
N MET A 71 -22.50 -14.03 -26.45
CA MET A 71 -23.46 -13.00 -26.05
C MET A 71 -24.14 -12.35 -27.27
N ARG A 72 -23.40 -12.13 -28.36
CA ARG A 72 -23.95 -11.54 -29.60
C ARG A 72 -24.86 -12.46 -30.39
N GLN A 73 -24.71 -13.78 -30.27
CA GLN A 73 -25.50 -14.76 -31.04
C GLN A 73 -26.79 -15.20 -30.33
N THR A 74 -26.87 -15.08 -29.01
CA THR A 74 -27.98 -15.63 -28.22
C THR A 74 -29.09 -14.61 -27.90
N GLY A 75 -28.90 -13.32 -28.20
CA GLY A 75 -29.93 -12.29 -27.99
C GLY A 75 -30.36 -12.12 -26.54
N LEU A 76 -29.62 -12.73 -25.59
CA LEU A 76 -29.78 -12.54 -24.16
C LEU A 76 -29.09 -11.23 -23.80
N GLU A 77 -29.87 -10.15 -23.79
CA GLU A 77 -29.52 -8.93 -23.09
C GLU A 77 -29.38 -9.28 -21.60
N SER A 78 -28.17 -9.60 -21.15
CA SER A 78 -27.83 -9.24 -19.78
C SER A 78 -27.91 -7.72 -19.74
N GLU A 79 -28.62 -7.16 -18.76
CA GLU A 79 -28.52 -5.78 -18.36
C GLU A 79 -27.06 -5.34 -18.52
N ARG A 80 -26.78 -4.64 -19.63
CA ARG A 80 -25.64 -3.77 -19.68
C ARG A 80 -26.00 -2.79 -18.58
N LEU A 81 -25.32 -2.87 -17.44
CA LEU A 81 -24.97 -1.66 -16.72
C LEU A 81 -24.49 -0.74 -17.82
N GLU A 82 -25.33 0.22 -18.19
CA GLU A 82 -24.99 1.21 -19.20
C GLU A 82 -23.65 1.78 -18.73
N ASP A 83 -22.56 1.45 -19.41
CA ASP A 83 -21.35 2.25 -19.40
C ASP A 83 -21.74 3.56 -20.09
N VAL A 84 -22.50 4.38 -19.35
CA VAL A 84 -22.56 5.80 -19.59
C VAL A 84 -21.15 6.25 -19.22
N ASP A 85 -20.37 6.59 -20.24
CA ASP A 85 -19.08 7.27 -20.17
C ASP A 85 -19.26 8.61 -19.40
N GLY A 86 -19.42 8.50 -18.09
CA GLY A 86 -19.59 9.62 -17.19
C GLY A 86 -18.22 10.13 -16.77
N ALA A 87 -17.85 11.32 -17.26
CA ALA A 87 -16.76 12.08 -16.70
C ALA A 87 -17.28 12.92 -15.52
N CYS A 88 -16.46 13.09 -14.48
CA CYS A 88 -16.78 14.07 -13.44
C CYS A 88 -16.86 15.47 -14.08
N THR A 89 -17.97 16.17 -13.82
CA THR A 89 -18.23 17.50 -14.40
C THR A 89 -17.25 18.57 -13.93
N ASN A 90 -16.63 18.38 -12.75
CA ASN A 90 -15.66 19.32 -12.20
C ASN A 90 -14.22 19.04 -12.66
N CYS A 91 -13.70 17.82 -12.46
CA CYS A 91 -12.29 17.51 -12.72
C CYS A 91 -12.02 16.71 -14.01
N GLY A 92 -13.07 16.23 -14.68
CA GLY A 92 -12.98 15.42 -15.90
C GLY A 92 -12.48 13.98 -15.70
N LEU A 93 -12.39 13.49 -14.46
CA LEU A 93 -12.02 12.09 -14.16
C LEU A 93 -13.03 11.14 -14.82
N GLN A 94 -12.54 10.13 -15.52
CA GLN A 94 -13.39 9.13 -16.19
C GLN A 94 -13.79 8.03 -15.20
N ARG A 95 -15.03 7.54 -15.30
CA ARG A 95 -15.54 6.43 -14.46
C ARG A 95 -14.66 5.18 -14.53
N VAL A 96 -14.17 4.84 -15.73
CA VAL A 96 -13.26 3.70 -15.95
C VAL A 96 -11.92 3.90 -15.23
N GLU A 97 -11.40 5.13 -15.22
CA GLU A 97 -10.19 5.48 -14.51
C GLU A 97 -10.38 5.36 -12.99
N LEU A 98 -11.53 5.81 -12.46
CA LEU A 98 -11.87 5.63 -11.05
C LEU A 98 -11.93 4.15 -10.66
N ARG A 99 -12.60 3.29 -11.44
CA ARG A 99 -12.70 1.86 -11.16
C ARG A 99 -11.34 1.15 -11.19
N ARG A 100 -10.40 1.64 -11.99
CA ARG A 100 -9.06 1.06 -12.13
C ARG A 100 -8.09 1.54 -11.04
N GLU A 101 -8.00 2.84 -10.83
CA GLU A 101 -7.02 3.46 -9.95
C GLU A 101 -7.53 3.62 -8.50
N LEU A 102 -8.85 3.64 -8.31
CA LEU A 102 -9.51 3.94 -7.02
C LEU A 102 -9.11 5.31 -6.45
N LEU A 103 -8.72 6.24 -7.33
CA LEU A 103 -8.30 7.60 -6.98
C LEU A 103 -9.34 8.61 -7.47
N LEU A 104 -9.86 9.43 -6.57
CA LEU A 104 -10.68 10.60 -6.87
C LEU A 104 -9.85 11.69 -7.57
N GLY A 105 -10.52 12.55 -8.34
CA GLY A 105 -9.90 13.73 -8.95
C GLY A 105 -10.22 15.01 -8.19
N CYS A 106 -11.40 15.09 -7.58
CA CYS A 106 -11.89 16.19 -6.77
C CYS A 106 -12.95 15.69 -5.78
N PRO A 107 -13.33 16.49 -4.77
CA PRO A 107 -14.42 16.16 -3.83
C PRO A 107 -15.75 15.80 -4.51
N GLU A 108 -16.11 16.47 -5.60
CA GLU A 108 -17.38 16.30 -6.33
C GLU A 108 -17.46 14.93 -7.02
N CYS A 109 -16.34 14.24 -7.22
CA CYS A 109 -16.33 12.86 -7.69
C CYS A 109 -17.14 11.93 -6.76
N LEU A 110 -17.26 12.25 -5.46
CA LEU A 110 -18.02 11.46 -4.51
C LEU A 110 -19.52 11.42 -4.85
N ASP A 111 -20.07 12.53 -5.33
CA ASP A 111 -21.46 12.60 -5.77
C ASP A 111 -21.63 12.09 -7.20
N CYS A 112 -20.70 12.41 -8.11
CA CYS A 112 -20.75 11.94 -9.51
C CYS A 112 -20.71 10.41 -9.62
N PHE A 113 -19.97 9.73 -8.74
CA PHE A 113 -19.72 8.30 -8.79
C PHE A 113 -20.22 7.56 -7.54
N ASP A 114 -21.21 8.12 -6.83
CA ASP A 114 -21.74 7.59 -5.56
C ASP A 114 -22.04 6.09 -5.65
N SER A 115 -22.67 5.62 -6.74
CA SER A 115 -23.00 4.21 -6.94
C SER A 115 -21.77 3.30 -7.07
N ASP A 116 -20.73 3.72 -7.81
CA ASP A 116 -19.49 2.92 -7.95
C ASP A 116 -18.74 2.86 -6.64
N ILE A 117 -18.69 3.99 -5.91
CA ILE A 117 -17.99 4.11 -4.64
C ILE A 117 -18.68 3.22 -3.60
N ARG A 118 -20.01 3.26 -3.51
CA ARG A 118 -20.78 2.38 -2.63
C ARG A 118 -20.57 0.91 -2.97
N SER A 119 -20.62 0.56 -4.25
CA SER A 119 -20.39 -0.82 -4.72
C SER A 119 -18.99 -1.32 -4.34
N HIS A 120 -17.95 -0.53 -4.62
CA HIS A 120 -16.57 -0.88 -4.30
C HIS A 120 -16.32 -1.05 -2.80
N LEU A 121 -16.86 -0.14 -1.98
CA LEU A 121 -16.72 -0.20 -0.53
C LEU A 121 -17.64 -1.23 0.12
N GLY A 122 -18.64 -1.75 -0.61
CA GLY A 122 -19.65 -2.67 -0.10
C GLY A 122 -20.63 -1.98 0.85
N LEU A 123 -20.96 -0.72 0.58
CA LEU A 123 -21.88 0.10 1.34
C LEU A 123 -23.32 -0.14 0.90
N LYS A 124 -24.26 -0.02 1.84
CA LYS A 124 -25.70 0.02 1.54
C LYS A 124 -26.10 1.38 0.97
N ASP A 125 -27.24 1.44 0.29
CA ASP A 125 -27.76 2.68 -0.31
C ASP A 125 -28.08 3.76 0.73
N ASP A 126 -28.48 3.35 1.94
CA ASP A 126 -28.80 4.22 3.07
C ASP A 126 -27.58 4.57 3.95
N PHE A 127 -26.39 4.11 3.59
CA PHE A 127 -25.18 4.40 4.38
C PHE A 127 -24.89 5.91 4.41
N VAL A 128 -24.70 6.41 5.63
CA VAL A 128 -24.18 7.73 5.95
C VAL A 128 -23.10 7.56 7.02
N TYR A 129 -21.93 8.11 6.77
CA TYR A 129 -20.84 8.10 7.74
C TYR A 129 -21.25 8.92 8.99
N ASN A 130 -21.21 8.28 10.15
CA ASN A 130 -21.40 8.92 11.44
C ASN A 130 -20.09 8.84 12.24
N GLU A 131 -19.55 10.00 12.62
CA GLU A 131 -18.31 10.09 13.42
C GLU A 131 -18.54 9.71 14.91
N THR A 132 -19.80 9.52 15.32
CA THR A 132 -20.25 9.34 16.71
C THR A 132 -20.11 7.90 17.23
N GLU A 133 -18.89 7.51 17.61
CA GLU A 133 -18.65 6.62 18.78
C GLU A 133 -17.36 7.05 19.52
N VAL A 134 -17.18 8.35 19.71
CA VAL A 134 -16.29 8.94 20.73
C VAL A 134 -17.19 9.80 21.62
N PRO A 135 -17.08 9.75 22.96
CA PRO A 135 -18.08 10.31 23.86
C PRO A 135 -18.34 11.79 23.57
N GLU A 136 -19.62 12.16 23.52
CA GLU A 136 -20.11 13.53 23.40
C GLU A 136 -19.64 14.38 24.59
N SER A 137 -18.46 14.95 24.47
CA SER A 137 -18.07 16.17 25.17
C SER A 137 -17.20 16.93 24.19
N GLU A 138 -17.59 18.17 23.87
CA GLU A 138 -16.96 19.09 22.89
C GLU A 138 -17.56 19.12 21.46
N GLN A 139 -18.88 18.98 21.35
CA GLN A 139 -19.61 19.71 20.30
C GLN A 139 -19.95 21.12 20.79
N GLU A 140 -18.93 21.96 20.98
CA GLU A 140 -19.14 23.41 21.03
C GLU A 140 -18.54 24.05 19.78
N SER A 141 -19.38 24.84 19.14
CA SER A 141 -19.14 25.59 17.93
C SER A 141 -17.96 26.57 18.08
N THR A 142 -16.81 26.22 17.51
CA THR A 142 -15.75 27.18 17.18
C THR A 142 -15.44 27.07 15.69
N GLY A 143 -16.08 27.90 14.85
CA GLY A 143 -15.97 27.69 13.40
C GLY A 143 -16.50 28.81 12.52
N ASP A 144 -16.22 30.07 12.88
CA ASP A 144 -16.33 31.19 11.92
C ASP A 144 -14.99 31.93 11.70
N ASP A 145 -14.09 31.99 12.69
CA ASP A 145 -12.80 32.70 12.53
C ASP A 145 -11.76 31.91 11.71
N ALA A 146 -11.74 30.58 11.79
CA ALA A 146 -10.77 29.72 11.08
C ALA A 146 -10.96 29.69 9.55
N LYS A 147 -12.21 29.80 9.08
CA LYS A 147 -12.57 29.94 7.65
C LYS A 147 -11.91 31.16 7.02
N SER A 148 -11.67 32.22 7.80
CA SER A 148 -11.04 33.45 7.31
C SER A 148 -9.53 33.31 7.14
N GLY A 149 -8.84 32.56 8.02
CA GLY A 149 -7.38 32.52 8.09
C GLY A 149 -6.71 31.78 6.92
N GLN A 150 -7.21 30.60 6.57
CA GLN A 150 -6.64 29.80 5.46
C GLN A 150 -6.89 30.43 4.09
N VAL A 151 -8.13 30.87 3.86
CA VAL A 151 -8.54 31.51 2.62
C VAL A 151 -7.81 32.85 2.46
N ALA A 152 -7.67 33.64 3.54
CA ALA A 152 -6.89 34.87 3.50
C ALA A 152 -5.40 34.60 3.27
N PHE A 153 -4.83 33.55 3.86
CA PHE A 153 -3.44 33.16 3.61
C PHE A 153 -3.23 32.80 2.13
N HIS A 154 -4.10 31.99 1.56
CA HIS A 154 -4.02 31.62 0.14
C HIS A 154 -4.15 32.85 -0.77
N ALA A 155 -5.08 33.76 -0.46
CA ALA A 155 -5.25 35.00 -1.20
C ALA A 155 -4.00 35.90 -1.12
N LEU A 156 -3.41 36.03 0.07
CA LEU A 156 -2.18 36.80 0.30
C LEU A 156 -0.99 36.17 -0.43
N ASN A 157 -0.83 34.85 -0.38
CA ASN A 157 0.27 34.20 -1.09
C ASN A 157 0.12 34.32 -2.61
N THR A 158 -1.11 34.23 -3.13
CA THR A 158 -1.40 34.45 -4.55
C THR A 158 -1.03 35.89 -4.96
N ARG A 159 -1.39 36.89 -4.15
CA ARG A 159 -1.01 38.29 -4.38
C ARG A 159 0.50 38.49 -4.31
N LEU A 160 1.18 37.83 -3.38
CA LEU A 160 2.64 37.86 -3.26
C LEU A 160 3.29 37.29 -4.53
N GLN A 161 2.86 36.12 -4.99
CA GLN A 161 3.39 35.50 -6.21
C GLN A 161 3.14 36.38 -7.44
N ALA A 162 1.97 37.01 -7.54
CA ALA A 162 1.67 37.96 -8.61
C ALA A 162 2.58 39.20 -8.56
N ALA A 163 2.82 39.77 -7.36
CA ALA A 163 3.73 40.91 -7.18
C ALA A 163 5.18 40.57 -7.54
N VAL A 164 5.65 39.37 -7.17
CA VAL A 164 6.98 38.87 -7.55
C VAL A 164 7.09 38.69 -9.06
N GLN A 165 6.06 38.13 -9.71
CA GLN A 165 6.04 37.97 -11.17
C GLN A 165 5.97 39.30 -11.92
N ALA A 166 5.35 40.32 -11.33
CA ALA A 166 5.30 41.67 -11.87
C ALA A 166 6.55 42.51 -11.55
N GLU A 167 7.57 41.93 -10.91
CA GLU A 167 8.79 42.61 -10.44
C GLU A 167 8.53 43.77 -9.45
N GLU A 168 7.37 43.75 -8.77
CA GLU A 168 6.99 44.73 -7.75
C GLU A 168 7.58 44.35 -6.38
N TYR A 169 8.91 44.45 -6.23
CA TYR A 169 9.64 43.92 -5.08
C TYR A 169 9.26 44.56 -3.72
N GLU A 170 8.89 45.84 -3.69
CA GLU A 170 8.46 46.50 -2.45
C GLU A 170 7.10 45.96 -1.97
N LEU A 171 6.15 45.80 -2.89
CA LEU A 171 4.85 45.19 -2.59
C LEU A 171 5.05 43.73 -2.17
N ALA A 172 5.91 42.98 -2.85
CA ALA A 172 6.24 41.62 -2.47
C ALA A 172 6.84 41.52 -1.06
N ALA A 173 7.70 42.45 -0.65
CA ALA A 173 8.25 42.49 0.71
C ALA A 173 7.15 42.70 1.76
N THR A 174 6.25 43.67 1.53
CA THR A 174 5.14 43.94 2.45
C THR A 174 4.15 42.77 2.57
N LEU A 175 3.80 42.15 1.44
CA LEU A 175 2.92 40.98 1.40
C LEU A 175 3.57 39.77 2.07
N LYS A 176 4.89 39.62 1.94
CA LYS A 176 5.66 38.57 2.66
C LYS A 176 5.60 38.78 4.17
N ASP A 177 5.82 40.00 4.65
CA ASP A 177 5.74 40.31 6.08
C ASP A 177 4.33 40.08 6.63
N GLU A 178 3.30 40.44 5.87
CA GLU A 178 1.90 40.19 6.22
C GLU A 178 1.60 38.68 6.28
N LEU A 179 2.10 37.92 5.31
CA LEU A 179 1.97 36.46 5.26
C LEU A 179 2.68 35.78 6.45
N GLU A 180 3.88 36.23 6.81
CA GLU A 180 4.60 35.77 8.01
C GLU A 180 3.87 36.17 9.30
N SER A 181 3.19 37.32 9.32
CA SER A 181 2.36 37.75 10.45
C SER A 181 1.11 36.87 10.61
N ARG A 182 0.41 36.58 9.51
CA ARG A 182 -0.76 35.67 9.51
C ARG A 182 -0.36 34.25 9.88
N LEU A 183 0.78 33.76 9.40
CA LEU A 183 1.33 32.49 9.83
C LEU A 183 1.59 32.49 11.35
N ARG A 184 2.09 33.59 11.91
CA ARG A 184 2.27 33.76 13.37
C ARG A 184 0.94 33.81 14.12
N GLU A 185 -0.10 34.39 13.55
CA GLU A 185 -1.44 34.49 14.15
C GLU A 185 -2.16 33.14 14.20
N ILE A 186 -2.20 32.40 13.08
CA ILE A 186 -2.68 31.00 13.02
C ILE A 186 -1.97 30.15 14.08
N ASN A 187 -0.68 30.42 14.29
CA ASN A 187 0.12 29.76 15.31
C ASN A 187 -0.10 30.24 16.76
N ARG A 188 -0.56 31.49 16.99
CA ARG A 188 -0.78 32.05 18.33
C ARG A 188 -2.10 31.60 18.94
N LEU A 189 -3.15 31.42 18.13
CA LEU A 189 -4.46 30.93 18.58
C LEU A 189 -4.38 29.57 19.28
N ARG A 190 -3.30 28.82 19.04
CA ARG A 190 -2.93 27.57 19.73
C ARG A 190 -2.55 27.75 21.21
N GLN A 191 -1.98 28.90 21.60
CA GLN A 191 -1.54 29.15 22.99
C GLN A 191 -2.69 29.58 23.91
N SER A 192 -3.71 30.27 23.36
CA SER A 192 -4.86 30.74 24.14
C SER A 192 -5.83 29.62 24.55
N GLY A 193 -5.85 28.49 23.83
CA GLY A 193 -6.64 27.31 24.19
C GLY A 193 -5.95 26.36 25.20
N SER A 194 -4.68 26.58 25.53
CA SER A 194 -3.92 25.74 26.47
C SER A 194 -3.53 26.49 27.74
N ASN A 195 -4.39 27.41 28.21
CA ASN A 195 -4.17 28.07 29.50
C ASN A 195 -4.64 27.17 30.66
N CYS A 196 -3.97 26.02 30.78
CA CYS A 196 -3.86 25.28 32.03
C CYS A 196 -2.36 25.07 32.28
N ASP A 197 -1.89 25.89 33.20
CA ASP A 197 -0.57 26.02 33.78
C ASP A 197 0.07 24.67 34.15
N TRP A 198 1.02 24.17 33.36
CA TRP A 198 2.05 23.22 33.82
C TRP A 198 3.33 23.37 33.00
N GLY A 199 4.36 23.93 33.64
CA GLY A 199 5.71 24.00 33.12
C GLY A 199 6.24 22.63 32.64
N ALA A 200 7.04 22.68 31.58
CA ALA A 200 7.97 21.64 31.18
C ALA A 200 7.39 20.21 31.19
N ARG A 201 6.45 19.91 30.27
CA ARG A 201 6.29 18.53 29.82
C ARG A 201 7.63 18.11 29.19
N LYS A 202 8.49 17.45 29.96
CA LYS A 202 9.64 16.72 29.38
C LYS A 202 9.04 15.81 28.31
N ILE A 203 9.33 16.11 27.05
CA ILE A 203 9.05 15.23 25.93
C ILE A 203 9.87 13.96 26.22
N LYS A 204 9.23 12.98 26.86
CA LYS A 204 9.79 11.64 26.94
C LYS A 204 9.49 11.01 25.59
N ASP A 205 10.53 10.62 24.87
CA ASP A 205 10.34 9.64 23.80
C ASP A 205 9.80 8.36 24.46
N HIS A 206 8.49 8.16 24.37
CA HIS A 206 7.80 7.00 24.94
C HIS A 206 8.13 5.71 24.20
N PHE A 207 8.80 5.79 23.04
CA PHE A 207 9.29 4.67 22.25
C PHE A 207 10.79 4.37 22.46
N ALA A 208 11.52 5.24 23.17
CA ALA A 208 12.93 5.02 23.50
C ALA A 208 13.08 4.12 24.73
N LEU A 209 13.13 2.81 24.53
CA LEU A 209 13.60 1.84 25.53
C LEU A 209 14.92 1.20 25.05
N PRO A 210 16.08 1.53 25.64
CA PRO A 210 17.38 1.10 25.10
C PRO A 210 17.81 -0.34 25.46
N ASP A 211 17.35 -0.91 26.58
CA ASP A 211 18.13 -2.00 27.21
C ASP A 211 17.60 -3.42 26.98
N ARG A 212 16.44 -3.60 26.35
CA ARG A 212 15.84 -4.93 26.07
C ARG A 212 15.17 -5.02 24.72
N ALA A 213 15.80 -4.45 23.69
CA ALA A 213 15.20 -4.36 22.37
C ALA A 213 16.04 -5.08 21.31
N GLN A 214 15.44 -6.07 20.63
CA GLN A 214 16.06 -6.75 19.49
C GLN A 214 15.67 -6.05 18.18
N ASN A 215 16.55 -6.10 17.17
CA ASN A 215 16.26 -5.49 15.87
C ASN A 215 15.20 -6.32 15.12
N ASN A 216 14.17 -5.63 14.59
CA ASN A 216 13.30 -6.15 13.54
C ASN A 216 14.01 -5.88 12.19
N LEU A 217 13.35 -5.25 11.21
CA LEU A 217 14.07 -4.65 10.07
C LEU A 217 14.79 -3.37 10.55
N PRO A 218 15.90 -2.95 9.91
CA PRO A 218 16.67 -1.76 10.32
C PRO A 218 15.86 -0.47 10.48
N TRP A 219 14.78 -0.30 9.71
CA TRP A 219 13.87 0.85 9.73
C TRP A 219 12.60 0.60 10.57
N LEU A 220 12.44 -0.59 11.15
CA LEU A 220 11.30 -0.89 12.02
C LEU A 220 11.66 -0.65 13.49
N PRO A 221 10.66 -0.26 14.30
CA PRO A 221 10.74 -0.30 15.75
C PRO A 221 11.41 -1.57 16.26
N LYS A 222 12.35 -1.43 17.20
CA LYS A 222 12.93 -2.60 17.88
C LYS A 222 11.87 -3.28 18.73
N ARG A 223 11.88 -4.62 18.74
CA ARG A 223 10.94 -5.43 19.52
C ARG A 223 11.45 -5.60 20.97
N PRO A 224 10.55 -5.74 21.96
CA PRO A 224 10.91 -6.23 23.29
C PRO A 224 11.50 -7.65 23.22
N ASP A 225 12.48 -7.94 24.08
CA ASP A 225 13.09 -9.27 24.22
C ASP A 225 12.03 -10.34 24.56
N GLY A 226 12.09 -11.51 23.89
CA GLY A 226 11.18 -12.65 24.10
C GLY A 226 9.89 -12.71 23.23
N GLN A 227 9.56 -11.69 22.43
CA GLN A 227 8.49 -11.81 21.42
C GLN A 227 8.99 -12.59 20.20
N GLY A 228 8.23 -13.56 19.66
CA GLY A 228 8.62 -14.32 18.46
C GLY A 228 8.66 -13.48 17.17
N LEU A 229 9.49 -13.85 16.17
CA LEU A 229 9.62 -13.13 14.87
C LEU A 229 8.44 -13.34 13.91
N ILE A 230 7.22 -13.50 14.43
CA ILE A 230 6.02 -13.72 13.61
C ILE A 230 5.28 -12.39 13.39
N ARG A 231 5.09 -11.59 14.44
CA ARG A 231 4.50 -10.24 14.35
C ARG A 231 5.61 -9.22 14.46
N LEU A 232 5.96 -8.62 13.33
CA LEU A 232 7.16 -7.81 13.18
C LEU A 232 6.92 -6.38 13.63
N ALA A 233 5.86 -5.76 13.13
CA ALA A 233 5.55 -4.37 13.43
C ALA A 233 4.07 -4.09 13.26
N SER A 234 3.66 -2.98 13.86
CA SER A 234 2.36 -2.38 13.68
C SER A 234 2.50 -1.12 12.83
N LEU A 235 1.48 -0.88 12.01
CA LEU A 235 1.38 0.27 11.13
C LEU A 235 0.07 0.98 11.44
N LEU A 236 0.12 2.29 11.53
CA LEU A 236 -1.07 3.14 11.58
C LEU A 236 -0.84 4.29 10.62
N PHE A 237 -1.85 4.66 9.84
CA PHE A 237 -1.77 5.86 9.02
C PHE A 237 -3.00 6.75 9.22
N GLY A 238 -2.85 8.03 8.92
CA GLY A 238 -3.93 9.01 8.81
C GLY A 238 -3.75 9.88 7.58
N ASN A 239 -4.81 10.05 6.79
CA ASN A 239 -4.85 10.91 5.61
C ASN A 239 -5.75 12.12 5.87
N TYR A 240 -5.29 13.30 5.46
CA TYR A 240 -5.98 14.58 5.68
C TYR A 240 -5.83 15.48 4.47
N ASN A 241 -6.92 16.16 4.12
CA ASN A 241 -6.95 17.19 3.09
C ASN A 241 -7.53 18.48 3.68
N LEU A 242 -6.83 19.59 3.50
CA LEU A 242 -7.31 20.93 3.89
C LEU A 242 -8.43 21.45 2.99
N SER A 243 -9.45 22.08 3.57
CA SER A 243 -10.55 22.71 2.86
C SER A 243 -10.09 23.92 2.03
N GLY A 244 -10.76 24.19 0.90
CA GLY A 244 -10.43 25.31 0.02
C GLY A 244 -9.27 25.09 -0.97
N PHE A 245 -8.64 23.91 -0.93
CA PHE A 245 -7.54 23.53 -1.83
C PHE A 245 -7.93 22.35 -2.74
N GLU A 246 -7.41 22.33 -3.97
CA GLU A 246 -7.57 21.18 -4.87
C GLU A 246 -6.79 19.97 -4.34
N LEU A 247 -7.34 18.76 -4.48
CA LEU A 247 -6.60 17.55 -4.13
C LEU A 247 -5.32 17.40 -5.00
N PRO A 248 -4.25 16.76 -4.49
CA PRO A 248 -3.08 16.43 -5.31
C PRO A 248 -3.51 15.66 -6.57
N PRO A 249 -2.91 15.89 -7.74
CA PRO A 249 -1.67 16.63 -7.96
C PRO A 249 -1.91 18.11 -8.33
N PHE A 250 -3.02 18.72 -7.90
CA PHE A 250 -3.36 20.13 -8.14
C PHE A 250 -3.49 20.46 -9.64
N ARG A 251 -4.37 19.71 -10.32
CA ARG A 251 -4.44 19.67 -11.79
C ARG A 251 -4.61 21.05 -12.42
N ASN A 252 -5.43 21.92 -11.83
CA ASN A 252 -5.68 23.25 -12.40
C ASN A 252 -4.85 24.33 -11.72
N LYS A 253 -4.54 24.17 -10.41
CA LYS A 253 -3.84 25.18 -9.61
C LYS A 253 -2.55 24.63 -8.98
N PRO A 254 -1.49 24.32 -9.76
CA PRO A 254 -0.27 23.72 -9.23
C PRO A 254 0.44 24.58 -8.19
N ALA A 255 0.25 25.90 -8.22
CA ALA A 255 0.77 26.82 -7.22
C ALA A 255 0.30 26.51 -5.79
N GLN A 256 -0.93 25.98 -5.62
CA GLN A 256 -1.49 25.62 -4.31
C GLN A 256 -0.64 24.59 -3.57
N SER A 257 0.12 23.77 -4.30
CA SER A 257 1.02 22.79 -3.69
C SER A 257 2.06 23.45 -2.77
N ASN A 258 2.59 24.62 -3.15
CA ASN A 258 3.55 25.35 -2.33
C ASN A 258 2.91 25.92 -1.06
N ASP A 259 1.69 26.47 -1.18
CA ASP A 259 0.93 27.07 -0.08
C ASP A 259 0.63 26.02 1.00
N ILE A 260 0.07 24.88 0.59
CA ILE A 260 -0.27 23.77 1.48
C ILE A 260 1.00 23.20 2.12
N SER A 261 2.06 23.02 1.32
CA SER A 261 3.34 22.54 1.82
C SER A 261 3.93 23.48 2.87
N ALA A 262 3.84 24.80 2.67
CA ALA A 262 4.30 25.80 3.63
C ALA A 262 3.46 25.82 4.91
N LEU A 263 2.13 25.80 4.80
CA LEU A 263 1.20 25.78 5.93
C LEU A 263 1.39 24.54 6.80
N LEU A 264 1.36 23.36 6.19
CA LEU A 264 1.50 22.10 6.89
C LEU A 264 2.92 21.92 7.44
N ALA A 265 3.96 22.32 6.72
CA ALA A 265 5.32 22.30 7.27
C ALA A 265 5.47 23.18 8.52
N ALA A 266 4.88 24.38 8.52
CA ALA A 266 4.91 25.27 9.68
C ALA A 266 4.21 24.64 10.90
N PHE A 267 3.10 23.93 10.67
CA PHE A 267 2.40 23.16 11.69
C PHE A 267 3.24 21.97 12.19
N LEU A 268 3.70 21.10 11.29
CA LEU A 268 4.42 19.86 11.63
C LEU A 268 5.70 20.09 12.43
N ARG A 269 6.45 21.17 12.16
CA ARG A 269 7.67 21.53 12.94
C ARG A 269 7.41 21.74 14.44
N ARG A 270 6.16 21.94 14.84
CA ARG A 270 5.74 22.20 16.23
C ARG A 270 4.94 21.04 16.82
N GLU A 271 4.66 20.01 16.03
CA GLU A 271 3.81 18.92 16.48
C GLU A 271 4.55 17.98 17.43
N PRO A 272 4.03 17.76 18.66
CA PRO A 272 4.71 16.92 19.66
C PRO A 272 4.96 15.50 19.20
N ILE A 273 4.14 14.97 18.29
CA ILE A 273 4.24 13.59 17.79
C ILE A 273 5.58 13.30 17.10
N PHE A 274 6.25 14.33 16.54
CA PHE A 274 7.54 14.16 15.89
C PHE A 274 8.72 14.28 16.86
N GLY A 275 8.55 14.91 18.03
CA GLY A 275 9.66 15.30 18.88
C GLY A 275 10.65 16.19 18.10
N GLN A 276 11.88 15.71 17.92
CA GLN A 276 12.81 16.29 16.95
C GLN A 276 12.57 15.67 15.56
N SER A 277 12.28 16.50 14.57
CA SER A 277 12.01 16.07 13.19
C SER A 277 13.11 16.48 12.22
N ARG A 278 13.38 15.63 11.24
CA ARG A 278 14.13 15.97 10.02
C ARG A 278 13.13 16.29 8.91
N GLU A 279 13.36 17.40 8.22
CA GLU A 279 12.57 17.85 7.07
C GLU A 279 13.39 17.64 5.80
N TYR A 280 12.75 17.06 4.78
CA TYR A 280 13.34 16.83 3.47
C TYR A 280 12.46 17.45 2.40
N VAL A 281 13.07 18.17 1.48
CA VAL A 281 12.41 18.77 0.31
C VAL A 281 12.97 18.07 -0.94
N PRO A 282 12.31 17.03 -1.48
CA PRO A 282 12.87 16.23 -2.57
C PRO A 282 13.33 17.05 -3.78
N ALA A 283 12.62 18.13 -4.10
CA ALA A 283 12.96 19.03 -5.22
C ALA A 283 14.34 19.72 -5.05
N GLU A 284 14.77 19.96 -3.81
CA GLU A 284 16.04 20.63 -3.47
C GLU A 284 17.20 19.64 -3.26
N MET A 285 16.90 18.34 -3.24
CA MET A 285 17.89 17.29 -2.98
C MET A 285 18.55 16.78 -4.27
N GLU A 286 19.83 16.41 -4.15
CA GLU A 286 20.55 15.67 -5.19
C GLU A 286 19.86 14.32 -5.49
N LYS A 287 19.97 13.84 -6.72
CA LYS A 287 19.32 12.60 -7.20
C LYS A 287 19.62 11.39 -6.31
N THR A 288 20.87 11.22 -5.87
CA THR A 288 21.32 10.11 -5.00
C THR A 288 20.66 10.18 -3.62
N ALA A 289 20.76 11.33 -2.94
CA ALA A 289 20.12 11.56 -1.64
C ALA A 289 18.59 11.43 -1.70
N ARG A 290 17.98 11.79 -2.83
CA ARG A 290 16.54 11.64 -3.05
C ARG A 290 16.11 10.17 -3.14
N LEU A 291 16.89 9.35 -3.84
CA LEU A 291 16.65 7.91 -3.94
C LEU A 291 16.78 7.24 -2.56
N GLU A 292 17.71 7.71 -1.73
CA GLU A 292 17.91 7.21 -0.37
C GLU A 292 16.63 7.28 0.49
N LEU A 293 15.76 8.28 0.27
CA LEU A 293 14.46 8.38 0.97
C LEU A 293 13.52 7.21 0.63
N THR A 294 13.53 6.78 -0.63
CA THR A 294 12.77 5.62 -1.09
C THR A 294 13.44 4.32 -0.64
N GLU A 295 14.78 4.28 -0.67
CA GLU A 295 15.60 3.15 -0.22
C GLU A 295 15.46 2.88 1.29
N ARG A 296 15.09 3.89 2.08
CA ARG A 296 14.72 3.73 3.50
C ARG A 296 13.26 3.33 3.73
N GLY A 297 12.43 3.32 2.67
CA GLY A 297 11.01 3.02 2.76
C GLY A 297 10.15 4.16 3.35
N TRP A 298 10.68 5.38 3.43
CA TRP A 298 9.94 6.51 4.00
C TRP A 298 8.89 7.09 3.04
N CYS A 299 9.11 6.98 1.74
CA CYS A 299 8.18 7.43 0.72
C CYS A 299 8.21 6.52 -0.53
N PRO A 300 7.11 6.44 -1.29
CA PRO A 300 7.10 5.73 -2.56
C PRO A 300 7.93 6.45 -3.63
N HIS A 301 8.32 5.74 -4.69
CA HIS A 301 9.14 6.33 -5.75
C HIS A 301 8.41 7.47 -6.48
N GLU A 302 7.09 7.36 -6.64
CA GLU A 302 6.25 8.36 -7.28
C GLU A 302 6.29 9.69 -6.53
N PHE A 303 6.48 9.66 -5.21
CA PHE A 303 6.55 10.85 -4.36
C PHE A 303 7.73 11.76 -4.72
N ILE A 304 8.90 11.14 -4.95
CA ILE A 304 10.13 11.87 -5.31
C ILE A 304 10.16 12.31 -6.78
N ALA A 305 9.27 11.75 -7.60
CA ALA A 305 9.13 12.05 -9.02
C ALA A 305 7.98 13.04 -9.32
N ARG A 306 7.19 13.45 -8.32
CA ARG A 306 6.13 14.45 -8.49
C ARG A 306 6.69 15.78 -8.98
N LYS A 307 5.91 16.48 -9.82
CA LYS A 307 6.27 17.80 -10.37
C LYS A 307 5.87 18.97 -9.47
N HIS A 308 4.84 18.77 -8.65
CA HIS A 308 4.38 19.75 -7.67
C HIS A 308 5.20 19.65 -6.38
N ALA A 309 5.07 20.64 -5.50
CA ALA A 309 5.87 20.68 -4.28
C ALA A 309 5.51 19.54 -3.32
N THR A 310 6.51 18.78 -2.90
CA THR A 310 6.40 17.72 -1.90
C THR A 310 7.38 17.98 -0.76
N ARG A 311 7.03 17.53 0.45
CA ARG A 311 7.91 17.59 1.63
C ARG A 311 7.71 16.37 2.50
N LEU A 312 8.79 15.89 3.10
CA LEU A 312 8.80 14.72 3.98
C LEU A 312 9.30 15.13 5.35
N PHE A 313 8.56 14.76 6.40
CA PHE A 313 8.97 14.91 7.79
C PHE A 313 9.17 13.53 8.39
N VAL A 314 10.31 13.31 9.03
CA VAL A 314 10.66 12.05 9.68
C VAL A 314 11.08 12.35 11.12
N SER A 315 10.49 11.67 12.09
CA SER A 315 10.94 11.76 13.48
C SER A 315 12.36 11.20 13.62
N GLU A 316 13.12 11.65 14.62
CA GLU A 316 14.51 11.20 14.83
C GLU A 316 14.65 9.68 14.97
N ASN A 317 13.65 9.02 15.54
CA ASN A 317 13.57 7.56 15.69
C ASN A 317 12.95 6.85 14.46
N GLU A 318 12.65 7.58 13.39
CA GLU A 318 12.08 7.10 12.12
C GLU A 318 10.70 6.43 12.24
N ARG A 319 10.02 6.61 13.39
CA ARG A 319 8.73 5.96 13.67
C ARG A 319 7.54 6.75 13.15
N VAL A 320 7.68 8.05 12.98
CA VAL A 320 6.61 8.94 12.51
C VAL A 320 7.08 9.60 11.23
N ILE A 321 6.35 9.37 10.15
CA ILE A 321 6.69 9.83 8.81
C ILE A 321 5.49 10.56 8.24
N ALA A 322 5.62 11.86 7.95
CA ALA A 322 4.59 12.63 7.26
C ALA A 322 5.02 12.99 5.84
N LEU A 323 4.16 12.66 4.88
CA LEU A 323 4.28 13.00 3.47
C LEU A 323 3.31 14.14 3.18
N LEU A 324 3.86 15.26 2.71
CA LEU A 324 3.07 16.40 2.23
C LEU A 324 2.89 16.33 0.72
N ASN A 325 1.64 16.50 0.28
CA ASN A 325 1.23 16.52 -1.11
C ASN A 325 1.56 15.23 -1.90
N ASP A 326 1.36 14.06 -1.30
CA ASP A 326 1.48 12.80 -2.03
C ASP A 326 0.18 12.47 -2.79
N ILE A 327 -0.58 11.50 -2.28
CA ILE A 327 -1.94 11.19 -2.73
C ILE A 327 -2.93 12.20 -2.13
N ASP A 328 -2.73 12.54 -0.85
CA ASP A 328 -3.47 13.54 -0.07
C ASP A 328 -2.53 14.68 0.36
N HIS A 329 -3.08 15.81 0.82
CA HIS A 329 -2.30 16.97 1.30
C HIS A 329 -1.35 16.59 2.44
N LEU A 330 -1.82 15.75 3.37
CA LEU A 330 -1.04 15.22 4.47
C LEU A 330 -1.36 13.75 4.66
N ARG A 331 -0.34 12.91 4.58
CA ARG A 331 -0.38 11.54 5.07
C ARG A 331 0.63 11.38 6.19
N ILE A 332 0.20 10.95 7.36
CA ILE A 332 1.08 10.57 8.47
C ILE A 332 1.06 9.06 8.63
N ASN A 333 2.23 8.43 8.72
CA ASN A 333 2.42 7.01 8.98
C ASN A 333 3.18 6.86 10.29
N LEU A 334 2.67 6.01 11.17
CA LEU A 334 3.29 5.63 12.44
C LEU A 334 3.69 4.17 12.36
N TRP A 335 4.90 3.88 12.85
CA TRP A 335 5.42 2.54 13.04
C TRP A 335 5.53 2.19 14.51
N GLY A 336 5.05 0.99 14.83
CA GLY A 336 4.93 0.40 16.16
C GLY A 336 5.64 -0.92 16.31
N ALA A 337 6.02 -1.29 17.52
CA ALA A 337 6.09 -2.70 17.88
C ALA A 337 4.69 -3.33 17.78
N ALA A 338 4.64 -4.66 17.68
CA ALA A 338 3.42 -5.40 17.34
C ALA A 338 2.19 -5.12 18.23
N GLU A 339 2.39 -4.72 19.48
CA GLU A 339 1.32 -4.46 20.45
C GLU A 339 1.07 -2.96 20.71
N GLU A 340 1.78 -2.06 20.04
CA GLU A 340 1.72 -0.62 20.33
C GLU A 340 0.59 0.12 19.60
N LEU A 341 -0.25 -0.57 18.80
CA LEU A 341 -1.37 0.07 18.09
C LEU A 341 -2.27 0.94 18.98
N PRO A 342 -2.64 0.54 20.21
CA PRO A 342 -3.46 1.39 21.08
C PRO A 342 -2.75 2.70 21.48
N LEU A 343 -1.43 2.65 21.69
CA LEU A 343 -0.64 3.85 21.99
C LEU A 343 -0.50 4.74 20.76
N MET A 344 -0.20 4.14 19.60
CA MET A 344 -0.09 4.85 18.33
C MET A 344 -1.40 5.55 17.96
N LEU A 345 -2.54 4.88 18.17
CA LEU A 345 -3.86 5.44 17.88
C LEU A 345 -4.13 6.69 18.72
N ARG A 346 -3.84 6.65 20.02
CA ARG A 346 -3.97 7.83 20.89
C ARG A 346 -3.12 9.00 20.39
N HIS A 347 -1.85 8.74 20.04
CA HIS A 347 -1.00 9.80 19.50
C HIS A 347 -1.50 10.37 18.18
N LEU A 348 -2.05 9.53 17.29
CA LEU A 348 -2.63 10.00 16.04
C LEU A 348 -3.94 10.79 16.27
N GLN A 349 -4.74 10.41 17.26
CA GLN A 349 -5.93 11.16 17.67
C GLN A 349 -5.55 12.54 18.20
N ASP A 350 -4.61 12.63 19.15
CA ASP A 350 -4.10 13.91 19.67
C ASP A 350 -3.58 14.82 18.53
N PHE A 351 -2.84 14.23 17.57
CA PHE A 351 -2.38 14.95 16.38
C PHE A 351 -3.54 15.43 15.49
N THR A 352 -4.56 14.60 15.31
CA THR A 352 -5.75 14.93 14.52
C THR A 352 -6.51 16.07 15.14
N ASP A 353 -6.66 16.09 16.46
CA ASP A 353 -7.37 17.13 17.20
C ASP A 353 -6.62 18.46 17.10
N ASN A 354 -5.29 18.44 17.24
CA ASN A 354 -4.45 19.63 16.98
C ASN A 354 -4.59 20.14 15.54
N LEU A 355 -4.62 19.22 14.56
CA LEU A 355 -4.76 19.56 13.16
C LEU A 355 -6.12 20.21 12.88
N ARG A 356 -7.22 19.63 13.41
CA ARG A 356 -8.59 20.16 13.30
C ARG A 356 -8.74 21.52 13.97
N GLY A 357 -8.10 21.72 15.13
CA GLY A 357 -8.12 23.01 15.82
C GLY A 357 -7.36 24.13 15.09
N THR A 358 -6.44 23.76 14.18
CA THR A 358 -5.66 24.73 13.39
C THR A 358 -6.19 24.91 11.97
N PHE A 359 -6.74 23.85 11.39
CA PHE A 359 -7.14 23.81 10.00
C PHE A 359 -8.50 23.16 9.77
N ASP A 360 -9.31 23.79 8.91
CA ASP A 360 -10.51 23.18 8.35
C ASP A 360 -10.12 22.01 7.42
N LEU A 361 -10.67 20.84 7.70
CA LEU A 361 -10.43 19.62 6.93
C LEU A 361 -11.61 19.33 5.99
N GLN A 362 -11.30 18.80 4.80
CA GLN A 362 -12.30 18.39 3.83
C GLN A 362 -13.08 17.19 4.34
N SER A 363 -14.41 17.32 4.34
CA SER A 363 -15.33 16.26 4.69
C SER A 363 -16.52 16.27 3.74
N HIS A 364 -17.12 15.10 3.57
CA HIS A 364 -18.31 14.86 2.78
C HIS A 364 -19.43 14.34 3.69
N PRO A 365 -20.66 14.85 3.58
CA PRO A 365 -21.77 14.46 4.47
C PRO A 365 -22.04 12.95 4.52
N LYS A 366 -21.89 12.26 3.39
CA LYS A 366 -22.15 10.80 3.29
C LYS A 366 -20.95 9.92 3.61
N PHE A 367 -19.73 10.40 3.32
CA PHE A 367 -18.52 9.57 3.28
C PHE A 367 -17.47 9.97 4.32
N GLY A 368 -17.74 10.97 5.17
CA GLY A 368 -16.80 11.43 6.19
C GLY A 368 -15.63 12.20 5.58
N ARG A 369 -14.44 12.07 6.15
CA ARG A 369 -13.23 12.76 5.67
C ARG A 369 -12.92 12.35 4.24
N ILE A 370 -12.62 13.35 3.41
CA ILE A 370 -12.27 13.14 2.01
C ILE A 370 -10.78 12.77 1.92
N SER A 371 -10.51 11.61 1.32
CA SER A 371 -9.19 11.22 0.81
C SER A 371 -9.33 10.95 -0.67
N ARG A 372 -8.25 11.16 -1.42
CA ARG A 372 -8.21 10.82 -2.83
C ARG A 372 -8.36 9.32 -3.05
N HIS A 373 -7.87 8.47 -2.16
CA HIS A 373 -7.99 7.01 -2.33
C HIS A 373 -9.31 6.52 -1.72
N LEU A 374 -10.11 5.76 -2.48
CA LEU A 374 -11.46 5.34 -2.05
C LEU A 374 -11.48 4.59 -0.71
N ASN A 375 -10.53 3.67 -0.51
CA ASN A 375 -10.45 2.90 0.74
C ASN A 375 -10.09 3.75 1.96
N SER A 376 -9.66 5.00 1.76
CA SER A 376 -9.26 5.92 2.82
C SER A 376 -10.34 6.96 3.16
N LEU A 377 -11.55 6.82 2.61
CA LEU A 377 -12.72 7.63 2.99
C LEU A 377 -13.19 7.26 4.41
N GLY A 378 -13.92 8.16 5.07
CA GLY A 378 -14.47 7.97 6.41
C GLY A 378 -13.60 8.63 7.49
N SER A 379 -13.00 7.83 8.35
CA SER A 379 -12.10 8.32 9.41
C SER A 379 -10.74 8.79 8.85
N GLY A 380 -10.39 8.45 7.62
CA GLY A 380 -9.08 8.69 7.03
C GLY A 380 -7.94 7.89 7.65
N MET A 381 -8.23 7.01 8.62
CA MET A 381 -7.23 6.24 9.37
C MET A 381 -7.29 4.75 9.05
N GLY A 382 -6.15 4.07 9.09
CA GLY A 382 -6.09 2.63 8.86
C GLY A 382 -5.03 1.93 9.67
N LEU A 383 -5.33 0.67 10.05
CA LEU A 383 -4.45 -0.18 10.84
C LEU A 383 -3.75 -1.21 9.95
N GLY A 384 -2.53 -1.56 10.31
CA GLY A 384 -1.75 -2.61 9.67
C GLY A 384 -0.89 -3.38 10.69
N GLN A 385 -0.62 -4.64 10.38
CA GLN A 385 0.30 -5.49 11.11
C GLN A 385 1.15 -6.26 10.09
N LEU A 386 2.46 -6.05 10.16
CA LEU A 386 3.42 -6.77 9.34
C LEU A 386 3.77 -8.10 10.02
N MET A 387 3.63 -9.20 9.28
CA MET A 387 3.77 -10.55 9.79
C MET A 387 4.60 -11.45 8.86
N HIS A 388 5.34 -12.39 9.43
CA HIS A 388 6.05 -13.47 8.72
C HIS A 388 5.35 -14.80 8.98
N LEU A 389 4.70 -15.36 7.95
CA LEU A 389 3.82 -16.53 8.04
C LEU A 389 4.28 -17.71 7.14
N PRO A 390 5.56 -18.11 7.16
CA PRO A 390 6.10 -19.12 6.25
C PRO A 390 5.50 -20.52 6.48
N ALA A 391 5.28 -20.95 7.72
CA ALA A 391 4.79 -22.31 7.99
C ALA A 391 3.34 -22.48 7.49
N LEU A 392 2.49 -21.47 7.68
CA LEU A 392 1.14 -21.44 7.11
C LEU A 392 1.13 -21.41 5.58
N THR A 393 2.11 -20.72 4.96
CA THR A 393 2.27 -20.72 3.51
C THR A 393 2.73 -22.09 2.99
N TYR A 394 3.70 -22.73 3.66
CA TYR A 394 4.16 -24.08 3.30
C TYR A 394 3.06 -25.14 3.45
N ASP A 395 2.24 -25.05 4.49
CA ASP A 395 1.13 -25.97 4.73
C ASP A 395 -0.09 -25.70 3.82
N GLY A 396 0.00 -24.72 2.91
CA GLY A 396 -1.07 -24.39 1.97
C GLY A 396 -2.32 -23.74 2.61
N ARG A 397 -2.25 -23.38 3.90
CA ARG A 397 -3.40 -22.81 4.64
C ARG A 397 -3.59 -21.32 4.45
N ILE A 398 -2.61 -20.63 3.85
CA ILE A 398 -2.65 -19.17 3.71
C ILE A 398 -3.87 -18.68 2.92
N GLU A 399 -4.32 -19.41 1.89
CA GLU A 399 -5.49 -19.02 1.09
C GLU A 399 -6.79 -19.05 1.90
N ALA A 400 -6.94 -20.06 2.77
CA ALA A 400 -8.07 -20.13 3.70
C ALA A 400 -8.01 -18.97 4.71
N LEU A 401 -6.82 -18.63 5.18
CA LEU A 401 -6.63 -17.50 6.09
C LEU A 401 -6.96 -16.16 5.42
N VAL A 402 -6.55 -15.94 4.17
CA VAL A 402 -6.90 -14.74 3.40
C VAL A 402 -8.42 -14.59 3.26
N ARG A 403 -9.13 -15.67 2.96
CA ARG A 403 -10.61 -15.67 2.90
C ARG A 403 -11.22 -15.33 4.26
N ALA A 404 -10.78 -16.00 5.32
CA ALA A 404 -11.27 -15.75 6.67
C ALA A 404 -11.05 -14.30 7.13
N CYS A 405 -9.89 -13.70 6.83
CA CYS A 405 -9.65 -12.29 7.12
C CYS A 405 -10.63 -11.38 6.38
N ARG A 406 -10.91 -11.67 5.10
CA ARG A 406 -11.85 -10.91 4.28
C ARG A 406 -13.26 -10.94 4.84
N ASP A 407 -13.72 -12.12 5.25
CA ASP A 407 -15.04 -12.30 5.86
C ASP A 407 -15.17 -11.54 7.19
N MET A 408 -14.05 -11.33 7.90
CA MET A 408 -13.98 -10.51 9.12
C MET A 408 -13.81 -8.99 8.86
N GLY A 409 -13.83 -8.55 7.60
CA GLY A 409 -13.66 -7.15 7.22
C GLY A 409 -12.21 -6.65 7.22
N PHE A 410 -11.24 -7.55 7.12
CA PHE A 410 -9.81 -7.23 7.04
C PHE A 410 -9.19 -7.76 5.75
N ASN A 411 -8.11 -7.14 5.31
CA ASN A 411 -7.35 -7.59 4.15
C ASN A 411 -6.01 -8.19 4.60
N LEU A 412 -5.72 -9.42 4.17
CA LEU A 412 -4.40 -10.02 4.29
C LEU A 412 -3.77 -10.06 2.91
N ARG A 413 -2.71 -9.26 2.71
CA ARG A 413 -2.01 -9.18 1.42
C ARG A 413 -0.52 -9.47 1.59
N GLY A 414 0.10 -9.98 0.54
CA GLY A 414 1.54 -10.10 0.48
C GLY A 414 2.23 -8.74 0.47
N LEU A 415 3.43 -8.66 1.06
CA LEU A 415 4.22 -7.43 1.10
C LEU A 415 4.78 -7.06 -0.28
N PHE A 416 5.44 -8.01 -0.95
CA PHE A 416 6.14 -7.76 -2.22
C PHE A 416 5.22 -7.74 -3.44
N ARG A 417 4.10 -8.48 -3.41
CA ARG A 417 3.23 -8.63 -4.59
C ARG A 417 1.78 -8.41 -4.20
N GLN A 418 1.16 -7.43 -4.85
CA GLN A 418 -0.28 -7.24 -4.82
C GLN A 418 -0.89 -8.28 -5.77
N ASN A 419 -1.68 -9.22 -5.25
CA ASN A 419 -2.48 -10.21 -6.00
C ASN A 419 -1.80 -11.52 -6.44
N GLU A 420 -0.54 -11.78 -6.06
CA GLU A 420 0.13 -13.07 -6.32
C GLU A 420 0.64 -13.73 -5.03
N LYS A 421 0.89 -15.05 -5.06
CA LYS A 421 1.54 -15.76 -3.95
C LYS A 421 2.93 -15.15 -3.74
N THR A 422 3.14 -14.50 -2.59
CA THR A 422 4.46 -13.95 -2.24
C THR A 422 5.42 -15.08 -1.88
N GLY A 423 6.59 -15.10 -2.53
CA GLY A 423 7.66 -16.04 -2.21
C GLY A 423 8.22 -15.82 -0.80
N ALA A 424 8.24 -14.57 -0.34
CA ALA A 424 8.82 -14.20 0.95
C ALA A 424 7.96 -14.53 2.19
N ALA A 425 6.73 -15.05 2.02
CA ALA A 425 5.78 -15.28 3.12
C ALA A 425 5.63 -14.10 4.13
N LEU A 426 5.90 -12.87 3.68
CA LEU A 426 5.64 -11.64 4.40
C LEU A 426 4.27 -11.12 3.99
N TYR A 427 3.45 -10.86 5.00
CA TYR A 427 2.07 -10.42 4.84
C TYR A 427 1.80 -9.19 5.68
N ILE A 428 0.96 -8.29 5.14
CA ILE A 428 0.36 -7.20 5.87
C ILE A 428 -1.11 -7.55 6.09
N LEU A 429 -1.47 -7.77 7.34
CA LEU A 429 -2.87 -7.73 7.78
C LEU A 429 -3.24 -6.25 7.94
N GLN A 430 -4.29 -5.77 7.29
CA GLN A 430 -4.69 -4.37 7.36
C GLN A 430 -6.22 -4.21 7.38
N SER A 431 -6.70 -3.05 7.83
CA SER A 431 -8.12 -2.69 7.68
C SER A 431 -8.51 -2.69 6.19
N LYS A 432 -9.73 -3.11 5.89
CA LYS A 432 -10.24 -3.12 4.50
C LYS A 432 -10.34 -1.71 3.93
N ASP A 433 -10.90 -0.82 4.73
CA ASP A 433 -11.14 0.58 4.46
C ASP A 433 -11.03 1.39 5.77
N SER A 434 -11.30 2.69 5.69
CA SER A 434 -11.27 3.65 6.79
C SER A 434 -12.67 4.10 7.22
N LEU A 435 -13.73 3.41 6.81
CA LEU A 435 -15.12 3.84 7.04
C LEU A 435 -15.56 3.73 8.49
N LEU A 436 -14.85 2.93 9.30
CA LEU A 436 -15.03 2.89 10.74
C LEU A 436 -13.81 3.54 11.42
N PRO A 437 -13.99 4.27 12.53
CA PRO A 437 -12.89 4.71 13.36
C PRO A 437 -12.08 3.51 13.90
N PRO A 438 -10.73 3.55 13.86
CA PRO A 438 -9.90 2.43 14.31
C PRO A 438 -10.18 1.95 15.73
N GLY A 439 -10.62 2.84 16.63
CA GLY A 439 -10.96 2.49 18.00
C GLY A 439 -12.05 1.42 18.13
N GLN A 440 -12.98 1.34 17.18
CA GLN A 440 -14.10 0.38 17.22
C GLN A 440 -13.68 -1.07 16.90
N TYR A 441 -12.60 -1.25 16.14
CA TYR A 441 -12.15 -2.58 15.70
C TYR A 441 -10.71 -2.92 16.09
N LEU A 442 -10.04 -2.05 16.84
CA LEU A 442 -8.65 -2.20 17.27
C LEU A 442 -8.40 -3.51 18.03
N GLU A 443 -9.19 -3.81 19.06
CA GLU A 443 -9.00 -5.03 19.86
C GLU A 443 -9.26 -6.29 19.04
N ARG A 444 -10.33 -6.31 18.24
CA ARG A 444 -10.61 -7.41 17.31
C ARG A 444 -9.47 -7.63 16.31
N PHE A 445 -8.89 -6.55 15.79
CA PHE A 445 -7.74 -6.61 14.88
C PHE A 445 -6.50 -7.20 15.57
N LEU A 446 -6.19 -6.75 16.78
CA LEU A 446 -5.06 -7.27 17.56
C LEU A 446 -5.25 -8.74 17.94
N GLU A 447 -6.46 -9.14 18.35
CA GLU A 447 -6.81 -10.53 18.63
C GLU A 447 -6.66 -11.43 17.41
N LEU A 448 -7.12 -10.97 16.24
CA LEU A 448 -6.91 -11.68 14.98
C LEU A 448 -5.42 -11.86 14.68
N SER A 449 -4.62 -10.80 14.79
CA SER A 449 -3.17 -10.90 14.57
C SER A 449 -2.49 -11.85 15.56
N ARG A 450 -2.83 -11.78 16.86
CA ARG A 450 -2.34 -12.70 17.89
C ARG A 450 -2.75 -14.14 17.57
N SER A 451 -3.98 -14.36 17.11
CA SER A 451 -4.48 -15.67 16.71
C SER A 451 -3.70 -16.23 15.53
N MET A 452 -3.48 -15.44 14.49
CA MET A 452 -2.66 -15.82 13.33
C MET A 452 -1.23 -16.20 13.74
N ALA A 453 -0.62 -15.43 14.65
CA ALA A 453 0.71 -15.72 15.15
C ALA A 453 0.77 -17.03 15.93
N ARG A 454 -0.25 -17.34 16.75
CA ARG A 454 -0.37 -18.63 17.44
C ARG A 454 -0.48 -19.80 16.47
N HIS A 455 -1.28 -19.66 15.40
CA HIS A 455 -1.41 -20.70 14.38
C HIS A 455 -0.12 -20.93 13.61
N GLU A 456 0.59 -19.87 13.23
CA GLU A 456 1.92 -19.98 12.62
C GLU A 456 2.90 -20.72 13.55
N GLN A 457 2.91 -20.37 14.84
CA GLN A 457 3.78 -21.03 15.81
C GLN A 457 3.43 -22.52 16.01
N LEU A 458 2.14 -22.87 16.02
CA LEU A 458 1.70 -24.26 16.06
C LEU A 458 2.18 -25.03 14.82
N CYS A 459 2.03 -24.45 13.63
CA CYS A 459 2.54 -25.05 12.40
C CYS A 459 4.05 -25.28 12.47
N ARG A 460 4.83 -24.29 12.93
CA ARG A 460 6.28 -24.44 13.16
C ARG A 460 6.60 -25.61 14.11
N GLN A 461 5.91 -25.72 15.24
CA GLN A 461 6.09 -26.81 16.20
C GLN A 461 5.72 -28.19 15.60
N MET A 462 4.66 -28.25 14.78
CA MET A 462 4.28 -29.47 14.06
C MET A 462 5.37 -29.90 13.07
N PHE A 463 5.99 -28.96 12.36
CA PHE A 463 7.12 -29.25 11.47
C PHE A 463 8.36 -29.75 12.22
N GLN A 464 8.60 -29.33 13.46
CA GLN A 464 9.73 -29.80 14.28
C GLN A 464 9.50 -31.17 14.92
N SER A 465 8.28 -31.41 15.41
CA SER A 465 7.95 -32.58 16.23
C SER A 465 7.82 -33.88 15.42
N HIS A 466 7.35 -33.80 14.18
CA HIS A 466 7.15 -34.97 13.32
C HIS A 466 8.38 -35.19 12.44
N LYS A 467 8.95 -36.40 12.48
CA LYS A 467 10.19 -36.74 11.75
C LYS A 467 10.08 -36.45 10.25
N GLU A 468 8.98 -36.84 9.62
CA GLU A 468 8.72 -36.65 8.18
C GLU A 468 8.61 -35.17 7.80
N ASN A 469 7.85 -34.39 8.58
CA ASN A 469 7.72 -32.95 8.36
C ASN A 469 9.06 -32.22 8.57
N ARG A 470 9.86 -32.66 9.54
CA ARG A 470 11.19 -32.11 9.79
C ARG A 470 12.13 -32.39 8.63
N LEU A 471 12.05 -33.56 8.00
CA LEU A 471 12.79 -33.89 6.78
C LEU A 471 12.42 -32.94 5.63
N ILE A 472 11.12 -32.72 5.39
CA ILE A 472 10.63 -31.78 4.35
C ILE A 472 11.17 -30.37 4.59
N LEU A 473 11.04 -29.87 5.83
CA LEU A 473 11.52 -28.54 6.20
C LEU A 473 13.05 -28.42 6.02
N THR A 474 13.79 -29.46 6.43
CA THR A 474 15.26 -29.50 6.30
C THR A 474 15.69 -29.52 4.83
N ASP A 475 15.00 -30.28 3.97
CA ASP A 475 15.27 -30.29 2.52
C ASP A 475 14.99 -28.92 1.90
N ASN A 476 13.86 -28.29 2.23
CA ASN A 476 13.51 -26.96 1.72
C ASN A 476 14.54 -25.88 2.10
N ILE A 477 14.94 -25.84 3.38
CA ILE A 477 15.97 -24.90 3.86
C ILE A 477 17.34 -25.26 3.26
N GLY A 478 17.67 -26.54 3.17
CA GLY A 478 18.90 -27.03 2.55
C GLY A 478 19.01 -26.62 1.07
N ARG A 479 17.91 -26.73 0.32
CA ARG A 479 17.81 -26.25 -1.07
C ARG A 479 17.98 -24.74 -1.15
N ALA A 480 17.37 -23.97 -0.24
CA ALA A 480 17.56 -22.53 -0.20
C ALA A 480 19.06 -22.16 0.00
N VAL A 481 19.74 -22.82 0.94
CA VAL A 481 21.19 -22.64 1.15
C VAL A 481 22.00 -23.09 -0.06
N GLY A 482 21.65 -24.23 -0.67
CA GLY A 482 22.32 -24.76 -1.87
C GLY A 482 22.18 -23.83 -3.07
N THR A 483 20.97 -23.33 -3.34
CA THR A 483 20.70 -22.34 -4.38
C THR A 483 21.48 -21.05 -4.09
N LEU A 484 21.47 -20.54 -2.86
CA LEU A 484 22.23 -19.35 -2.51
C LEU A 484 23.74 -19.53 -2.77
N LYS A 485 24.32 -20.70 -2.47
CA LYS A 485 25.73 -21.01 -2.77
C LYS A 485 26.01 -21.11 -4.27
N GLY A 486 25.14 -21.79 -5.02
CA GLY A 486 25.37 -22.13 -6.43
C GLY A 486 24.89 -21.10 -7.45
N ALA A 487 23.95 -20.21 -7.09
CA ALA A 487 23.29 -19.34 -8.06
C ALA A 487 24.24 -18.29 -8.65
N SER A 488 24.41 -18.26 -9.97
CA SER A 488 25.12 -17.18 -10.68
C SER A 488 24.19 -16.03 -11.05
N LEU A 489 22.89 -16.29 -11.13
CA LEU A 489 21.84 -15.32 -11.39
C LEU A 489 20.71 -15.57 -10.38
N LEU A 490 20.17 -14.51 -9.82
CA LEU A 490 19.06 -14.59 -8.86
C LEU A 490 17.95 -13.65 -9.31
N SER A 491 16.73 -14.18 -9.50
CA SER A 491 15.53 -13.35 -9.70
C SER A 491 15.03 -12.75 -8.38
N PHE A 492 14.18 -11.73 -8.45
CA PHE A 492 13.55 -11.15 -7.26
C PHE A 492 12.66 -12.17 -6.56
N GLU A 493 11.92 -12.98 -7.31
CA GLU A 493 11.04 -14.01 -6.76
C GLU A 493 11.83 -15.10 -6.02
N GLU A 494 12.96 -15.52 -6.58
CA GLU A 494 13.87 -16.45 -5.92
C GLU A 494 14.49 -15.81 -4.68
N ALA A 495 14.92 -14.55 -4.75
CA ALA A 495 15.50 -13.84 -3.62
C ALA A 495 14.51 -13.72 -2.45
N GLU A 496 13.27 -13.34 -2.73
CA GLU A 496 12.16 -13.30 -1.76
C GLU A 496 11.98 -14.65 -1.07
N TYR A 497 11.87 -15.74 -1.85
CA TYR A 497 11.71 -17.09 -1.33
C TYR A 497 12.90 -17.51 -0.47
N LEU A 498 14.13 -17.27 -0.95
CA LEU A 498 15.35 -17.59 -0.23
C LEU A 498 15.40 -16.90 1.13
N LEU A 499 15.13 -15.59 1.20
CA LEU A 499 15.20 -14.86 2.46
C LEU A 499 14.17 -15.37 3.48
N SER A 500 12.97 -15.71 3.04
CA SER A 500 11.95 -16.30 3.92
C SER A 500 12.34 -17.68 4.43
N ALA A 501 12.86 -18.54 3.56
CA ALA A 501 13.31 -19.87 3.93
C ALA A 501 14.52 -19.82 4.88
N LEU A 502 15.49 -18.93 4.62
CA LEU A 502 16.64 -18.71 5.49
C LEU A 502 16.22 -18.15 6.85
N TRP A 503 15.29 -17.18 6.88
CA TRP A 503 14.71 -16.68 8.13
C TRP A 503 14.10 -17.82 8.94
N LEU A 504 13.19 -18.60 8.34
CA LEU A 504 12.60 -19.74 9.01
C LEU A 504 13.68 -20.71 9.51
N GLY A 505 14.72 -20.99 8.71
CA GLY A 505 15.82 -21.86 9.12
C GLY A 505 16.61 -21.35 10.32
N VAL A 506 16.83 -20.04 10.44
CA VAL A 506 17.48 -19.44 11.61
C VAL A 506 16.57 -19.57 12.84
N GLU A 507 15.29 -19.21 12.74
CA GLU A 507 14.32 -19.28 13.84
C GLU A 507 14.09 -20.72 14.34
N MET A 508 14.20 -21.69 13.44
CA MET A 508 14.03 -23.11 13.76
C MET A 508 15.33 -23.77 14.26
N GLY A 509 16.40 -22.99 14.42
CA GLY A 509 17.71 -23.47 14.90
C GLY A 509 18.45 -24.37 13.90
N MET A 510 18.04 -24.39 12.63
CA MET A 510 18.65 -25.20 11.57
C MET A 510 19.87 -24.51 10.93
N LEU A 511 19.96 -23.18 11.03
CA LEU A 511 21.05 -22.37 10.49
C LEU A 511 21.76 -21.57 11.59
N PRO A 512 22.42 -22.21 12.57
CA PRO A 512 23.03 -21.52 13.71
C PRO A 512 24.20 -20.59 13.33
N TRP A 513 24.74 -20.72 12.12
CA TRP A 513 25.82 -19.91 11.59
C TRP A 513 25.35 -18.60 10.93
N LEU A 514 24.05 -18.45 10.65
CA LEU A 514 23.50 -17.29 9.97
C LEU A 514 22.86 -16.32 10.96
N ASP A 515 23.37 -15.09 11.00
CA ASP A 515 22.76 -14.03 11.78
C ASP A 515 21.49 -13.52 11.12
N ILE A 516 20.36 -13.59 11.84
CA ILE A 516 19.07 -13.12 11.37
C ILE A 516 19.09 -11.66 10.92
N ARG A 517 19.93 -10.81 11.54
CA ARG A 517 20.05 -9.39 11.20
C ARG A 517 20.48 -9.18 9.75
N LYS A 518 21.31 -10.08 9.21
CA LYS A 518 21.74 -10.05 7.80
C LYS A 518 20.59 -10.38 6.85
N VAL A 519 19.76 -11.36 7.21
CA VAL A 519 18.55 -11.71 6.44
C VAL A 519 17.58 -10.54 6.42
N LEU A 520 17.34 -9.93 7.57
CA LEU A 520 16.46 -8.76 7.73
C LEU A 520 16.98 -7.54 6.96
N ALA A 521 18.29 -7.31 6.92
CA ALA A 521 18.90 -6.28 6.08
C ALA A 521 18.64 -6.52 4.58
N LYS A 522 18.79 -7.76 4.10
CA LYS A 522 18.49 -8.11 2.70
C LYS A 522 17.02 -8.02 2.33
N ILE A 523 16.12 -8.32 3.26
CA ILE A 523 14.67 -8.10 3.04
C ILE A 523 14.41 -6.61 2.83
N THR A 524 15.05 -5.76 3.62
CA THR A 524 14.95 -4.29 3.45
C THR A 524 15.47 -3.86 2.09
N GLU A 525 16.67 -4.30 1.72
CA GLU A 525 17.25 -4.03 0.39
C GLU A 525 16.28 -4.44 -0.73
N LEU A 526 15.67 -5.63 -0.65
CA LEU A 526 14.69 -6.06 -1.65
C LEU A 526 13.45 -5.18 -1.72
N LEU A 527 12.93 -4.73 -0.58
CA LEU A 527 11.72 -3.89 -0.52
C LEU A 527 11.94 -2.49 -1.08
N THR A 528 13.19 -2.04 -1.05
CA THR A 528 13.52 -0.64 -1.30
C THR A 528 14.38 -0.46 -2.56
N LEU A 529 14.73 -1.57 -3.22
CA LEU A 529 15.28 -1.58 -4.58
C LEU A 529 14.38 -0.74 -5.51
N PRO A 530 14.96 0.18 -6.31
CA PRO A 530 14.19 1.05 -7.17
C PRO A 530 13.25 0.26 -8.09
N ALA A 531 11.99 0.68 -8.19
CA ALA A 531 11.02 0.13 -9.15
C ALA A 531 11.54 0.14 -10.60
N ASN A 532 12.46 1.05 -10.93
CA ASN A 532 13.16 1.13 -12.22
C ASN A 532 14.03 -0.09 -12.57
N ILE A 533 14.40 -0.90 -11.58
CA ILE A 533 15.10 -2.19 -11.79
C ILE A 533 14.09 -3.29 -12.19
N ALA A 534 12.85 -3.19 -11.68
CA ALA A 534 11.76 -4.11 -11.96
C ALA A 534 10.99 -3.79 -13.26
N ASP A 535 11.13 -2.57 -13.80
CA ASP A 535 10.31 -2.13 -14.93
C ASP A 535 10.82 -2.59 -16.31
N LYS A 536 9.88 -2.76 -17.24
CA LYS A 536 10.00 -3.46 -18.53
C LYS A 536 10.92 -2.78 -19.56
N GLN A 537 11.59 -1.68 -19.24
CA GLN A 537 12.39 -0.86 -20.16
C GLN A 537 13.89 -1.20 -20.19
N ASN A 538 14.39 -2.05 -19.30
CA ASN A 538 15.79 -2.45 -19.29
C ASN A 538 16.10 -3.49 -20.37
N SER A 539 17.23 -3.33 -21.08
CA SER A 539 17.70 -4.27 -22.09
C SER A 539 17.90 -5.66 -21.48
N PHE A 540 17.89 -6.71 -22.31
CA PHE A 540 18.11 -8.08 -21.83
C PHE A 540 19.44 -8.22 -21.05
N ALA A 541 20.48 -7.51 -21.50
CA ALA A 541 21.79 -7.49 -20.83
C ALA A 541 21.72 -6.85 -19.43
N ASP A 542 21.01 -5.73 -19.30
CA ASP A 542 20.87 -5.03 -18.01
C ASP A 542 20.14 -5.90 -16.99
N ARG A 543 19.09 -6.60 -17.41
CA ARG A 543 18.34 -7.54 -16.54
C ARG A 543 19.23 -8.68 -16.03
N ILE A 544 20.11 -9.22 -16.88
CA ILE A 544 21.07 -10.24 -16.45
C ILE A 544 22.07 -9.65 -15.45
N GLN A 545 22.59 -8.45 -15.71
CA GLN A 545 23.55 -7.81 -14.82
C GLN A 545 22.95 -7.53 -13.44
N ILE A 546 21.72 -7.04 -13.39
CA ILE A 546 20.96 -6.85 -12.13
C ILE A 546 20.86 -8.17 -11.35
N ARG A 547 20.41 -9.24 -12.00
CA ARG A 547 20.26 -10.56 -11.36
C ARG A 547 21.58 -11.15 -10.89
N ARG A 548 22.66 -10.88 -11.62
CA ARG A 548 24.03 -11.27 -11.24
C ARG A 548 24.49 -10.48 -10.02
N ASN A 549 24.33 -9.16 -10.03
CA ASN A 549 24.69 -8.30 -8.90
C ASN A 549 23.92 -8.69 -7.63
N LEU A 550 22.63 -9.02 -7.75
CA LEU A 550 21.82 -9.50 -6.66
C LEU A 550 22.36 -10.82 -6.09
N ALA A 551 22.71 -11.79 -6.94
CA ALA A 551 23.29 -13.06 -6.51
C ALA A 551 24.63 -12.86 -5.78
N ILE A 552 25.52 -12.02 -6.30
CA ILE A 552 26.82 -11.69 -5.69
C ILE A 552 26.63 -11.02 -4.33
N SER A 553 25.79 -9.99 -4.27
CA SER A 553 25.42 -9.26 -3.06
C SER A 553 24.89 -10.21 -1.97
N PHE A 554 24.02 -11.14 -2.33
CA PHE A 554 23.45 -12.12 -1.40
C PHE A 554 24.50 -13.11 -0.89
N LYS A 555 25.36 -13.65 -1.76
CA LYS A 555 26.44 -14.58 -1.36
C LYS A 555 27.44 -13.92 -0.42
N LYS A 556 27.87 -12.71 -0.75
CA LYS A 556 28.83 -11.94 0.07
C LYS A 556 28.27 -11.70 1.47
N ASP A 557 27.07 -11.16 1.56
CA ASP A 557 26.57 -10.68 2.85
C ASP A 557 26.03 -11.81 3.74
N LEU A 558 25.34 -12.79 3.15
CA LEU A 558 24.73 -13.90 3.89
C LEU A 558 25.69 -15.06 4.14
N LEU A 559 26.59 -15.38 3.20
CA LEU A 559 27.52 -16.51 3.32
C LEU A 559 28.96 -16.10 3.63
N GLY A 560 29.33 -14.83 3.49
CA GLY A 560 30.71 -14.38 3.64
C GLY A 560 31.63 -14.86 2.50
N MET A 561 31.07 -15.23 1.35
CA MET A 561 31.84 -15.65 0.18
C MET A 561 32.29 -14.40 -0.58
N GLU A 562 33.59 -14.13 -0.61
CA GLU A 562 34.19 -13.16 -1.54
C GLU A 562 34.37 -13.83 -2.92
N GLU A 563 34.26 -13.07 -4.02
CA GLU A 563 34.46 -13.64 -5.36
C GLU A 563 35.90 -14.16 -5.53
N GLU A 564 36.04 -15.31 -6.21
CA GLU A 564 37.27 -15.73 -6.88
C GLU A 564 37.42 -15.04 -8.24
#